data_AF-A0A8C5S329-F1
#
_entry.id   AF-A0A8C5S329-F1
#
_cell.length_a   1.000
_cell.length_b   1.000
_cell.length_c   1.000
_cell.angle_alpha   90.00
_cell.angle_beta   90.00
_cell.angle_gamma   90.00
#
_symmetry.space_group_name_H-M   'P 1'
#
loop_
_entity.id
_entity.type
_entity.pdbx_description
1 polymer ?
#
loop_
_entity_poly.entity_id
_entity_poly.type
_entity_poly.pdbx_seq_one_letter_code
_entity_poly.pdbx_strand_id
1 'polypeptide(L)'
;MTYSLEFGLVNAANRYLTAEPFRFQVAATGKQLKPRQVWVLQFVTPHGAGAAGPGEGAAQKVHLISALKRYLAADPNGKVTCDQDKPGPQTFFLLHQYPDGKVSLQNEQSKRFLGGAEDNVTCFAQASSETEKWTLHLAVHPNVAIYNPNRKRYVRCDEKAEVLRCDRDMPWGAESVISIYYDFKGKLLASNGSLVSDVTAQTMYSLEVHGGLVAFRDDEGKYLTGREGSMKTLKMDRPGRDELFSVETSPAQVSLRSSSTNKLVECGLLLIIMSPGSLKSKGKDEKQKGNFPAHCKGLDQISVFQTLCHEDVSTSAPRIPQSSGFWVLKFTHLKSCQVWKTLD
;
A
#
# COMPACT_ATOMS: atom_id res chain seq x y z
N MET A 1 -15.76 1.58 -9.76
CA MET A 1 -14.29 1.47 -9.72
C MET A 1 -13.95 0.20 -8.97
N THR A 2 -13.17 -0.69 -9.56
CA THR A 2 -12.63 -1.87 -8.87
C THR A 2 -11.27 -1.48 -8.34
N TYR A 3 -11.11 -1.48 -7.01
CA TYR A 3 -9.80 -1.25 -6.40
C TYR A 3 -9.01 -2.55 -6.48
N SER A 4 -7.87 -2.53 -7.16
CA SER A 4 -6.93 -3.65 -7.18
C SER A 4 -5.79 -3.32 -6.22
N LEU A 5 -5.62 -4.14 -5.19
CA LEU A 5 -4.55 -3.98 -4.21
C LEU A 5 -3.61 -5.18 -4.31
N GLU A 6 -2.33 -4.87 -4.38
CA GLU A 6 -1.25 -5.84 -4.54
C GLU A 6 -0.62 -6.13 -3.18
N PHE A 7 -0.34 -7.40 -2.92
CA PHE A 7 0.20 -7.86 -1.64
C PHE A 7 1.26 -8.93 -1.82
N GLY A 8 2.16 -9.01 -0.84
CA GLY A 8 2.86 -10.23 -0.50
C GLY A 8 2.11 -10.99 0.60
N LEU A 9 2.18 -12.32 0.56
CA LEU A 9 1.67 -13.21 1.60
C LEU A 9 2.85 -13.85 2.33
N VAL A 10 3.02 -13.56 3.61
CA VAL A 10 4.15 -14.03 4.42
C VAL A 10 3.68 -15.13 5.37
N ASN A 11 4.32 -16.31 5.35
CA ASN A 11 4.01 -17.39 6.28
C ASN A 11 4.68 -17.22 7.66
N ALA A 12 4.39 -18.14 8.58
CA ALA A 12 4.99 -18.18 9.92
C ALA A 12 6.55 -18.27 9.91
N ALA A 13 7.15 -18.79 8.83
CA ALA A 13 8.60 -18.86 8.67
C ALA A 13 9.24 -17.58 8.11
N ASN A 14 8.48 -16.48 8.04
CA ASN A 14 8.89 -15.21 7.41
C ASN A 14 9.38 -15.42 5.98
N ARG A 15 8.59 -16.17 5.20
CA ARG A 15 8.82 -16.37 3.76
C ARG A 15 7.58 -15.99 2.97
N TYR A 16 7.82 -15.35 1.83
CA TYR A 16 6.79 -14.94 0.90
C TYR A 16 6.32 -16.10 0.02
N LEU A 17 5.01 -16.24 -0.10
CA LEU A 17 4.36 -17.03 -1.14
C LEU A 17 4.80 -16.53 -2.51
N THR A 18 5.30 -17.44 -3.33
CA THR A 18 6.00 -17.18 -4.58
C THR A 18 5.36 -18.00 -5.68
N ALA A 19 4.98 -17.35 -6.77
CA ALA A 19 4.60 -18.02 -8.01
C ALA A 19 5.85 -18.29 -8.86
N GLU A 20 6.17 -19.57 -9.08
CA GLU A 20 7.32 -19.93 -9.91
C GLU A 20 6.95 -19.90 -11.40
N PRO A 21 7.78 -19.24 -12.25
CA PRO A 21 7.48 -19.09 -13.68
C PRO A 21 7.60 -20.41 -14.45
N PHE A 22 8.38 -21.36 -13.93
CA PHE A 22 8.52 -22.68 -14.53
C PHE A 22 7.67 -23.67 -13.76
N ARG A 23 6.98 -24.56 -14.49
CA ARG A 23 6.08 -25.59 -13.94
C ARG A 23 4.83 -25.05 -13.20
N PHE A 24 4.66 -23.73 -13.14
CA PHE A 24 3.50 -23.07 -12.51
C PHE A 24 3.24 -23.56 -11.07
N GLN A 25 4.32 -23.84 -10.35
CA GLN A 25 4.28 -24.26 -8.96
C GLN A 25 4.27 -23.04 -8.04
N VAL A 26 3.88 -23.28 -6.79
CA VAL A 26 3.83 -22.27 -5.75
C VAL A 26 4.65 -22.75 -4.57
N ALA A 27 5.46 -21.87 -4.00
CA ALA A 27 6.33 -22.16 -2.88
C ALA A 27 6.36 -20.95 -1.91
N ALA A 28 6.70 -21.18 -0.65
CA ALA A 28 6.89 -20.15 0.37
C ALA A 28 8.38 -20.04 0.74
N THR A 29 9.20 -19.61 -0.23
CA THR A 29 10.67 -19.52 -0.11
C THR A 29 11.20 -18.08 -0.22
N GLY A 30 10.39 -17.14 -0.70
CA GLY A 30 10.82 -15.77 -0.96
C GLY A 30 11.26 -15.06 0.32
N LYS A 31 12.47 -14.48 0.33
CA LYS A 31 12.98 -13.70 1.49
C LYS A 31 12.60 -12.22 1.43
N GLN A 32 12.16 -11.75 0.27
CA GLN A 32 11.85 -10.35 -0.01
C GLN A 32 10.64 -10.28 -0.94
N LEU A 33 9.85 -9.21 -0.84
CA LEU A 33 8.77 -8.92 -1.77
C LEU A 33 9.33 -8.41 -3.09
N LYS A 34 9.49 -9.31 -4.07
CA LYS A 34 9.84 -9.00 -5.46
C LYS A 34 8.67 -9.38 -6.38
N PRO A 35 8.71 -9.12 -7.70
CA PRO A 35 7.56 -9.35 -8.57
C PRO A 35 6.93 -10.76 -8.47
N ARG A 36 7.71 -11.82 -8.25
CA ARG A 36 7.16 -13.20 -8.12
C ARG A 36 6.39 -13.45 -6.81
N GLN A 37 6.60 -12.59 -5.82
CA GLN A 37 5.95 -12.63 -4.52
C GLN A 37 4.72 -11.71 -4.46
N VAL A 38 4.45 -10.96 -5.53
CA VAL A 38 3.30 -10.06 -5.61
C VAL A 38 2.08 -10.82 -6.12
N TRP A 39 1.00 -10.71 -5.36
CA TRP A 39 -0.30 -11.28 -5.63
C TRP A 39 -1.36 -10.18 -5.62
N VAL A 40 -2.31 -10.25 -6.56
CA VAL A 40 -3.50 -9.40 -6.57
C VAL A 40 -4.65 -10.18 -5.92
N LEU A 41 -5.27 -9.59 -4.91
CA LEU A 41 -6.54 -10.07 -4.37
C LEU A 41 -7.68 -9.47 -5.19
N GLN A 42 -8.26 -10.25 -6.09
CA GLN A 42 -9.42 -9.84 -6.87
C GLN A 42 -10.70 -10.32 -6.18
N PHE A 43 -11.48 -9.38 -5.65
CA PHE A 43 -12.74 -9.67 -4.96
C PHE A 43 -13.85 -10.00 -5.96
N VAL A 44 -14.50 -11.15 -5.78
CA VAL A 44 -15.52 -11.68 -6.70
C VAL A 44 -16.87 -11.03 -6.49
N THR A 45 -17.19 -10.66 -5.24
CA THR A 45 -18.36 -9.85 -4.95
C THR A 45 -17.91 -8.40 -4.82
N PRO A 46 -18.23 -7.51 -5.77
CA PRO A 46 -18.08 -6.09 -5.55
C PRO A 46 -19.16 -5.70 -4.54
N HIS A 47 -18.83 -5.72 -3.24
CA HIS A 47 -19.46 -4.75 -2.37
C HIS A 47 -19.00 -3.41 -2.93
N GLY A 48 -19.85 -2.80 -3.77
CA GLY A 48 -19.59 -1.48 -4.32
C GLY A 48 -19.21 -0.54 -3.18
N ALA A 49 -18.42 0.50 -3.47
CA ALA A 49 -18.13 1.58 -2.54
C ALA A 49 -19.46 2.14 -1.98
N GLY A 50 -19.94 1.60 -0.86
CA GLY A 50 -21.39 1.39 -0.83
C GLY A 50 -21.93 0.52 0.31
N ALA A 51 -21.63 -0.77 0.27
CA ALA A 51 -22.18 -1.70 1.24
C ALA A 51 -21.21 -1.81 2.43
N ALA A 52 -21.76 -1.79 3.66
CA ALA A 52 -20.98 -2.13 4.84
C ALA A 52 -20.25 -3.46 4.60
N GLY A 53 -19.00 -3.59 5.04
CA GLY A 53 -18.20 -4.80 4.80
C GLY A 53 -18.96 -6.08 5.17
N PRO A 54 -18.57 -7.25 4.65
CA PRO A 54 -19.16 -8.52 5.05
C PRO A 54 -19.33 -8.58 6.58
N GLY A 55 -20.43 -9.19 7.05
CA GLY A 55 -20.67 -9.32 8.49
C GLY A 55 -19.46 -9.92 9.21
N GLU A 56 -19.33 -9.66 10.51
CA GLU A 56 -18.26 -10.22 11.33
C GLU A 56 -18.18 -11.75 11.14
N GLY A 57 -17.00 -12.26 10.75
CA GLY A 57 -16.78 -13.68 10.44
C GLY A 57 -17.22 -14.15 9.04
N ALA A 58 -17.82 -13.31 8.20
CA ALA A 58 -18.15 -13.65 6.82
C ALA A 58 -16.93 -13.49 5.91
N ALA A 59 -16.36 -14.61 5.49
CA ALA A 59 -15.19 -14.62 4.61
C ALA A 59 -15.51 -14.02 3.22
N GLN A 60 -14.55 -13.26 2.67
CA GLN A 60 -14.71 -12.63 1.37
C GLN A 60 -14.27 -13.57 0.25
N LYS A 61 -15.10 -13.71 -0.78
CA LYS A 61 -14.75 -14.51 -1.95
C LYS A 61 -13.76 -13.75 -2.85
N VAL A 62 -12.60 -14.35 -3.08
CA VAL A 62 -11.49 -13.75 -3.82
C VAL A 62 -10.87 -14.73 -4.80
N HIS A 63 -10.23 -14.18 -5.83
CA HIS A 63 -9.19 -14.83 -6.61
C HIS A 63 -7.83 -14.27 -6.20
N LEU A 64 -6.82 -15.14 -6.21
CA LEU A 64 -5.42 -14.75 -6.07
C LEU A 64 -4.76 -14.83 -7.45
N ILE A 65 -4.28 -13.70 -7.95
CA ILE A 65 -3.67 -13.61 -9.27
C ILE A 65 -2.18 -13.28 -9.10
N SER A 66 -1.31 -14.12 -9.63
CA SER A 66 0.13 -13.89 -9.60
C SER A 66 0.56 -12.76 -10.56
N ALA A 67 1.78 -12.26 -10.40
CA ALA A 67 2.37 -11.34 -11.38
C ALA A 67 2.45 -11.90 -12.81
N LEU A 68 2.38 -13.22 -12.99
CA LEU A 68 2.33 -13.90 -14.28
C LEU A 68 0.92 -13.89 -14.90
N LYS A 69 -0.04 -13.19 -14.28
CA LYS A 69 -1.46 -13.15 -14.66
C LYS A 69 -2.11 -14.53 -14.71
N ARG A 70 -1.68 -15.40 -13.77
CA ARG A 70 -2.26 -16.73 -13.55
C ARG A 70 -2.96 -16.80 -12.21
N TYR A 71 -4.05 -17.55 -12.16
CA TYR A 71 -4.87 -17.76 -10.98
C TYR A 71 -4.26 -18.87 -10.11
N LEU A 72 -4.17 -18.61 -8.81
CA LEU A 72 -3.93 -19.66 -7.83
C LEU A 72 -5.12 -20.64 -7.86
N ALA A 73 -4.84 -21.93 -7.91
CA ALA A 73 -5.85 -22.98 -7.86
C ALA A 73 -5.45 -24.05 -6.84
N ALA A 74 -6.44 -24.65 -6.21
CA ALA A 74 -6.26 -25.83 -5.37
C ALA A 74 -7.20 -26.95 -5.84
N ASP A 75 -6.64 -28.12 -6.08
CA ASP A 75 -7.44 -29.30 -6.43
C ASP A 75 -8.03 -29.98 -5.16
N PRO A 76 -8.97 -30.94 -5.33
CA PRO A 76 -9.55 -31.66 -4.19
C PRO A 76 -8.56 -32.48 -3.35
N ASN A 77 -7.38 -32.81 -3.91
CA ASN A 77 -6.32 -33.52 -3.21
C ASN A 77 -5.38 -32.57 -2.44
N GLY A 78 -5.64 -31.25 -2.52
CA GLY A 78 -4.86 -30.21 -1.85
C GLY A 78 -3.60 -29.80 -2.58
N LYS A 79 -3.41 -30.24 -3.84
CA LYS A 79 -2.30 -29.77 -4.67
C LYS A 79 -2.60 -28.34 -5.14
N VAL A 80 -1.62 -27.47 -5.00
CA VAL A 80 -1.71 -26.05 -5.37
C VAL A 80 -0.98 -25.82 -6.69
N THR A 81 -1.63 -25.11 -7.62
CA THR A 81 -1.05 -24.70 -8.91
C THR A 81 -1.32 -23.22 -9.18
N CYS A 82 -0.56 -22.64 -10.12
CA CYS A 82 -0.76 -21.27 -10.59
C CYS A 82 -0.61 -21.20 -12.13
N ASP A 83 -1.34 -22.06 -12.83
CA ASP A 83 -1.24 -22.28 -14.28
C ASP A 83 -2.46 -21.78 -15.07
N GLN A 84 -3.60 -21.56 -14.42
CA GLN A 84 -4.83 -21.15 -15.09
C GLN A 84 -4.77 -19.66 -15.47
N ASP A 85 -5.07 -19.32 -16.73
CA ASP A 85 -5.18 -17.93 -17.22
C ASP A 85 -6.62 -17.39 -17.16
N LYS A 86 -7.58 -18.25 -16.79
CA LYS A 86 -8.99 -17.91 -16.60
C LYS A 86 -9.46 -18.42 -15.24
N PRO A 87 -10.43 -17.75 -14.61
CA PRO A 87 -11.00 -18.22 -13.35
C PRO A 87 -11.78 -19.53 -13.57
N GLY A 88 -11.62 -20.45 -12.63
CA GLY A 88 -12.32 -21.74 -12.59
C GLY A 88 -12.77 -22.11 -11.18
N PRO A 89 -13.53 -23.21 -10.98
CA PRO A 89 -14.05 -23.61 -9.68
C PRO A 89 -12.98 -23.76 -8.58
N GLN A 90 -11.79 -24.23 -8.96
CA GLN A 90 -10.64 -24.45 -8.07
C GLN A 90 -9.91 -23.15 -7.68
N THR A 91 -10.21 -22.03 -8.34
CA THR A 91 -9.52 -20.74 -8.16
C THR A 91 -10.21 -19.81 -7.17
N PHE A 92 -11.35 -20.24 -6.61
CA PHE A 92 -12.10 -19.46 -5.63
C PHE A 92 -11.61 -19.75 -4.22
N PHE A 93 -11.22 -18.70 -3.52
CA PHE A 93 -10.83 -18.74 -2.12
C PHE A 93 -11.73 -17.83 -1.29
N LEU A 94 -11.96 -18.23 -0.04
CA LEU A 94 -12.58 -17.44 0.99
C LEU A 94 -11.45 -16.85 1.86
N LEU A 95 -11.37 -15.52 1.88
CA LEU A 95 -10.43 -14.75 2.70
C LEU A 95 -11.03 -14.57 4.09
N HIS A 96 -10.44 -15.25 5.06
CA HIS A 96 -10.73 -15.10 6.49
C HIS A 96 -9.69 -14.16 7.09
N GLN A 97 -10.12 -13.16 7.85
CA GLN A 97 -9.25 -12.16 8.48
C GLN A 97 -9.36 -12.28 10.00
N TYR A 98 -8.25 -12.12 10.70
CA TYR A 98 -8.15 -12.28 12.15
C TYR A 98 -7.77 -10.95 12.83
N PRO A 99 -8.11 -10.77 14.13
CA PRO A 99 -7.77 -9.53 14.85
C PRO A 99 -6.27 -9.23 14.94
N ASP A 100 -5.41 -10.26 14.83
CA ASP A 100 -3.95 -10.15 14.78
C ASP A 100 -3.41 -9.65 13.43
N GLY A 101 -4.29 -9.29 12.48
CA GLY A 101 -3.91 -8.83 11.14
C GLY A 101 -3.49 -9.94 10.18
N LYS A 102 -3.50 -11.20 10.62
CA LYS A 102 -3.27 -12.35 9.73
C LYS A 102 -4.53 -12.72 8.98
N VAL A 103 -4.34 -13.47 7.92
CA VAL A 103 -5.42 -13.99 7.08
C VAL A 103 -5.23 -15.47 6.80
N SER A 104 -6.31 -16.20 6.58
CA SER A 104 -6.26 -17.54 6.00
C SER A 104 -7.11 -17.61 4.74
N LEU A 105 -6.70 -18.50 3.83
CA LEU A 105 -7.30 -18.65 2.52
C LEU A 105 -7.88 -20.06 2.41
N GLN A 106 -9.20 -20.16 2.41
CA GLN A 106 -9.89 -21.44 2.31
C GLN A 106 -10.39 -21.64 0.88
N ASN A 107 -10.01 -22.74 0.23
CA ASN A 107 -10.58 -23.07 -1.08
C ASN A 107 -12.10 -23.31 -0.94
N GLU A 108 -12.89 -22.68 -1.80
CA GLU A 108 -14.35 -22.70 -1.68
C GLU A 108 -14.93 -24.10 -1.89
N GLN A 109 -14.35 -24.90 -2.79
CA GLN A 109 -14.88 -26.20 -3.17
C GLN A 109 -14.45 -27.30 -2.20
N SER A 110 -13.15 -27.40 -1.90
CA SER A 110 -12.62 -28.44 -1.01
C SER A 110 -12.82 -28.12 0.47
N LYS A 111 -13.13 -26.86 0.80
CA LYS A 111 -13.22 -26.33 2.19
C LYS A 111 -11.90 -26.48 2.96
N ARG A 112 -10.78 -26.66 2.28
CA ARG A 112 -9.45 -26.78 2.89
C ARG A 112 -8.70 -25.45 2.89
N PHE A 113 -7.82 -25.27 3.86
CA PHE A 113 -7.02 -24.07 4.02
C PHE A 113 -5.66 -24.20 3.33
N LEU A 114 -5.24 -23.12 2.67
CA LEU A 114 -3.92 -22.95 2.08
C LEU A 114 -2.89 -22.64 3.17
N GLY A 115 -1.84 -23.44 3.22
CA GLY A 115 -0.78 -23.30 4.20
C GLY A 115 0.51 -23.96 3.76
N GLY A 116 1.55 -23.82 4.58
CA GLY A 116 2.81 -24.52 4.41
C GLY A 116 4.04 -23.61 4.35
N ALA A 117 5.17 -24.26 4.14
CA ALA A 117 6.48 -23.62 4.12
C ALA A 117 7.35 -24.23 3.03
N GLU A 118 8.34 -23.46 2.58
CA GLU A 118 9.32 -23.90 1.59
C GLU A 118 8.63 -24.37 0.29
N ASP A 119 8.92 -25.57 -0.19
CA ASP A 119 8.29 -26.18 -1.36
C ASP A 119 6.98 -26.93 -1.03
N ASN A 120 6.64 -27.09 0.25
CA ASN A 120 5.48 -27.85 0.71
C ASN A 120 4.24 -26.96 0.94
N VAL A 121 3.91 -26.12 -0.03
CA VAL A 121 2.67 -25.33 -0.01
C VAL A 121 1.51 -26.19 -0.51
N THR A 122 0.52 -26.41 0.34
CA THR A 122 -0.65 -27.24 0.04
C THR A 122 -1.94 -26.57 0.50
N CYS A 123 -3.07 -27.06 0.01
CA CYS A 123 -4.40 -26.61 0.42
C CYS A 123 -5.23 -27.81 0.89
N PHE A 124 -4.80 -28.43 2.00
CA PHE A 124 -5.41 -29.67 2.50
C PHE A 124 -5.84 -29.62 3.97
N ALA A 125 -5.43 -28.60 4.72
CA ALA A 125 -5.77 -28.48 6.14
C ALA A 125 -7.27 -28.29 6.34
N GLN A 126 -7.86 -28.97 7.33
CA GLN A 126 -9.30 -28.88 7.66
C GLN A 126 -9.63 -27.68 8.55
N ALA A 127 -8.63 -27.17 9.26
CA ALA A 127 -8.74 -26.03 10.15
C ALA A 127 -7.56 -25.08 9.91
N SER A 128 -7.75 -23.79 10.21
CA SER A 128 -6.69 -22.81 10.15
C SER A 128 -5.84 -22.89 11.42
N SER A 129 -4.64 -23.45 11.31
CA SER A 129 -3.60 -23.30 12.33
C SER A 129 -2.64 -22.18 11.95
N GLU A 130 -1.55 -22.00 12.69
CA GLU A 130 -0.53 -20.99 12.40
C GLU A 130 0.16 -21.23 11.03
N THR A 131 0.20 -22.47 10.54
CA THR A 131 0.80 -22.79 9.22
C THR A 131 -0.07 -22.35 8.04
N GLU A 132 -1.37 -22.15 8.26
CA GLU A 132 -2.35 -21.68 7.26
C GLU A 132 -2.64 -20.17 7.39
N LYS A 133 -2.04 -19.52 8.39
CA LYS A 133 -2.12 -18.08 8.58
C LYS A 133 -0.99 -17.38 7.84
N TRP A 134 -1.37 -16.34 7.10
CA TRP A 134 -0.49 -15.50 6.31
C TRP A 134 -0.59 -14.06 6.79
N THR A 135 0.54 -13.36 6.80
CA THR A 135 0.56 -11.91 7.01
C THR A 135 0.51 -11.23 5.65
N LEU A 136 -0.45 -10.33 5.44
CA LEU A 136 -0.51 -9.51 4.23
C LEU A 136 0.50 -8.37 4.34
N HIS A 137 1.37 -8.23 3.33
CA HIS A 137 2.25 -7.07 3.18
C HIS A 137 1.82 -6.29 1.95
N LEU A 138 1.42 -5.02 2.09
CA LEU A 138 1.11 -4.18 0.94
C LEU A 138 2.32 -4.11 -0.02
N ALA A 139 2.11 -4.43 -1.29
CA ALA A 139 3.11 -4.28 -2.35
C ALA A 139 3.10 -2.85 -2.92
N VAL A 140 3.07 -1.87 -2.03
CA VAL A 140 3.13 -0.44 -2.35
C VAL A 140 4.41 0.14 -1.76
N HIS A 141 4.95 1.18 -2.38
CA HIS A 141 6.04 1.93 -1.75
C HIS A 141 5.59 2.44 -0.36
N PRO A 142 6.44 2.44 0.68
CA PRO A 142 6.03 2.85 2.02
C PRO A 142 5.43 4.25 2.07
N ASN A 143 5.92 5.17 1.22
CA ASN A 143 5.34 6.50 1.06
C ASN A 143 4.14 6.45 0.10
N VAL A 144 2.98 6.76 0.65
CA VAL A 144 1.67 6.62 0.03
C VAL A 144 0.85 7.89 0.17
N ALA A 145 -0.16 8.00 -0.69
CA ALA A 145 -1.32 8.83 -0.48
C ALA A 145 -2.47 7.93 0.02
N ILE A 146 -3.17 8.36 1.06
CA ILE A 146 -4.35 7.67 1.58
C ILE A 146 -5.58 8.45 1.16
N TYR A 147 -6.52 7.79 0.49
CA TYR A 147 -7.74 8.42 -0.01
C TYR A 147 -8.97 7.71 0.54
N ASN A 148 -9.97 8.49 0.95
CA ASN A 148 -11.27 7.96 1.34
C ASN A 148 -12.26 8.12 0.17
N PRO A 149 -12.73 7.02 -0.45
CA PRO A 149 -13.66 7.09 -1.59
C PRO A 149 -15.02 7.70 -1.27
N ASN A 150 -15.51 7.56 -0.03
CA ASN A 150 -16.80 8.08 0.37
C ASN A 150 -16.77 9.61 0.49
N ARG A 151 -15.74 10.13 1.16
CA ARG A 151 -15.52 11.56 1.33
C ARG A 151 -14.98 12.23 0.07
N LYS A 152 -14.38 11.44 -0.83
CA LYS A 152 -13.64 11.92 -2.00
C LYS A 152 -12.52 12.88 -1.60
N ARG A 153 -11.78 12.51 -0.56
CA ARG A 153 -10.71 13.33 0.03
C ARG A 153 -9.51 12.48 0.41
N TYR A 154 -8.34 13.08 0.25
CA TYR A 154 -7.05 12.57 0.68
C TYR A 154 -6.78 12.96 2.13
N VAL A 155 -6.04 12.08 2.81
CA VAL A 155 -5.48 12.33 4.13
C VAL A 155 -4.30 13.29 4.01
N ARG A 156 -4.20 14.25 4.94
CA ARG A 156 -3.05 15.12 5.13
C ARG A 156 -2.76 15.34 6.60
N CYS A 157 -1.53 15.71 6.91
CA CYS A 157 -1.14 16.24 8.21
C CYS A 157 -1.42 17.75 8.27
N ASP A 158 -2.20 18.19 9.25
CA ASP A 158 -2.35 19.61 9.58
C ASP A 158 -1.30 19.99 10.63
N GLU A 159 -0.16 20.51 10.18
CA GLU A 159 0.97 20.80 11.08
C GLU A 159 0.64 21.84 12.15
N LYS A 160 -0.24 22.80 11.86
CA LYS A 160 -0.62 23.86 12.81
C LYS A 160 -1.50 23.31 13.93
N ALA A 161 -2.41 22.41 13.58
CA ALA A 161 -3.32 21.78 14.52
C ALA A 161 -2.77 20.47 15.11
N GLU A 162 -1.62 19.99 14.63
CA GLU A 162 -1.00 18.71 14.98
C GLU A 162 -1.94 17.50 14.91
N VAL A 163 -2.82 17.49 13.90
CA VAL A 163 -3.77 16.40 13.65
C VAL A 163 -3.75 15.97 12.21
N LEU A 164 -4.20 14.76 11.93
CA LEU A 164 -4.50 14.35 10.57
C LEU A 164 -5.93 14.70 10.20
N ARG A 165 -6.13 15.02 8.94
CA ARG A 165 -7.45 15.31 8.37
C ARG A 165 -7.62 14.58 7.06
N CYS A 166 -8.85 14.20 6.74
CA CYS A 166 -9.23 13.65 5.44
C CYS A 166 -10.14 14.66 4.72
N ASP A 167 -9.54 15.79 4.34
CA ASP A 167 -10.24 16.97 3.80
C ASP A 167 -9.61 17.51 2.52
N ARG A 168 -8.55 16.86 2.00
CA ARG A 168 -7.76 17.37 0.87
C ARG A 168 -8.29 16.86 -0.47
N ASP A 169 -8.41 17.71 -1.48
CA ASP A 169 -8.89 17.29 -2.81
C ASP A 169 -7.86 16.49 -3.62
N MET A 170 -6.57 16.79 -3.45
CA MET A 170 -5.46 16.19 -4.19
C MET A 170 -4.27 15.94 -3.26
N PRO A 171 -3.50 14.84 -3.39
CA PRO A 171 -2.41 14.50 -2.49
C PRO A 171 -1.15 15.30 -2.82
N TRP A 172 -1.23 16.62 -2.75
CA TRP A 172 -0.18 17.57 -3.09
C TRP A 172 0.37 18.27 -1.85
N GLY A 173 1.70 18.36 -1.80
CA GLY A 173 2.46 18.91 -0.70
C GLY A 173 3.03 17.80 0.20
N ALA A 174 4.04 18.16 1.00
CA ALA A 174 4.67 17.24 1.94
C ALA A 174 3.66 16.72 2.98
N GLU A 175 2.65 17.53 3.31
CA GLU A 175 1.58 17.18 4.24
C GLU A 175 0.72 16.00 3.79
N SER A 176 0.68 15.70 2.50
CA SER A 176 -0.11 14.60 1.93
C SER A 176 0.67 13.29 1.76
N VAL A 177 1.96 13.27 2.12
CA VAL A 177 2.80 12.07 2.07
C VAL A 177 2.71 11.33 3.39
N ILE A 178 2.05 10.17 3.38
CA ILE A 178 1.93 9.29 4.54
C ILE A 178 2.86 8.10 4.36
N SER A 179 3.55 7.68 5.41
CA SER A 179 4.42 6.51 5.40
C SER A 179 3.78 5.38 6.20
N ILE A 180 3.56 4.22 5.57
CA ILE A 180 3.05 3.01 6.22
C ILE A 180 4.22 2.04 6.40
N TYR A 181 4.68 1.80 7.63
CA TYR A 181 5.83 0.92 7.87
C TYR A 181 5.88 0.31 9.27
N TYR A 182 6.78 -0.66 9.46
CA TYR A 182 6.93 -1.49 10.67
C TYR A 182 8.01 -1.00 11.66
N ASP A 183 8.79 0.02 11.30
CA ASP A 183 9.89 0.52 12.13
C ASP A 183 10.26 1.94 11.68
N PHE A 184 9.86 2.96 12.45
CA PHE A 184 10.26 4.33 12.13
C PHE A 184 10.21 5.29 13.35
N LYS A 185 11.16 6.23 13.42
CA LYS A 185 11.14 7.42 14.30
C LYS A 185 10.46 8.64 13.64
N GLY A 186 9.40 9.18 14.23
CA GLY A 186 8.71 10.37 13.70
C GLY A 186 7.34 10.58 14.33
N LYS A 187 6.53 11.51 13.81
CA LYS A 187 5.14 11.69 14.28
C LYS A 187 4.27 10.54 13.77
N LEU A 188 3.76 9.73 14.70
CA LEU A 188 2.92 8.56 14.49
C LEU A 188 1.49 8.87 14.93
N LEU A 189 0.51 8.34 14.22
CA LEU A 189 -0.90 8.51 14.58
C LEU A 189 -1.31 7.54 15.71
N ALA A 190 -1.62 8.07 16.89
CA ALA A 190 -2.26 7.31 17.95
C ALA A 190 -3.78 7.15 17.71
N SER A 191 -4.38 6.11 18.28
CA SER A 191 -5.79 5.76 18.10
C SER A 191 -6.76 6.85 18.58
N ASN A 192 -6.36 7.66 19.55
CA ASN A 192 -7.11 8.84 20.02
C ASN A 192 -7.03 10.05 19.06
N GLY A 193 -6.21 9.98 18.02
CA GLY A 193 -6.00 11.02 17.01
C GLY A 193 -4.82 11.96 17.26
N SER A 194 -4.07 11.78 18.35
CA SER A 194 -2.86 12.56 18.60
C SER A 194 -1.67 12.07 17.77
N LEU A 195 -0.69 12.96 17.54
CA LEU A 195 0.57 12.63 16.92
C LEU A 195 1.66 12.44 17.98
N VAL A 196 2.20 11.24 18.10
CA VAL A 196 3.21 10.88 19.12
C VAL A 196 4.51 10.41 18.47
N SER A 197 5.64 10.47 19.19
CA SER A 197 6.94 10.12 18.59
C SER A 197 7.33 8.65 18.75
N ASP A 198 6.72 7.97 19.73
CA ASP A 198 7.08 6.62 20.15
C ASP A 198 6.05 5.59 19.68
N VAL A 199 6.55 4.41 19.29
CA VAL A 199 5.71 3.26 18.98
C VAL A 199 5.12 2.73 20.28
N THR A 200 3.80 2.80 20.39
CA THR A 200 2.98 2.29 21.50
C THR A 200 1.83 1.44 20.95
N ALA A 201 1.14 0.70 21.84
CA ALA A 201 -0.06 -0.06 21.46
C ALA A 201 -1.09 0.80 20.69
N GLN A 202 -1.29 2.05 21.12
CA GLN A 202 -2.22 3.00 20.50
C GLN A 202 -1.79 3.46 19.09
N THR A 203 -0.53 3.29 18.72
CA THR A 203 -0.02 3.66 17.38
C THR A 203 0.07 2.48 16.42
N MET A 204 -0.26 1.28 16.88
CA MET A 204 -0.24 0.06 16.09
C MET A 204 -1.63 -0.24 15.53
N TYR A 205 -1.69 -0.54 14.24
CA TYR A 205 -2.93 -0.87 13.52
C TYR A 205 -2.77 -2.18 12.78
N SER A 206 -3.71 -3.12 12.93
CA SER A 206 -3.84 -4.22 11.98
C SER A 206 -4.56 -3.73 10.73
N LEU A 207 -4.23 -4.31 9.57
CA LEU A 207 -4.91 -4.00 8.32
C LEU A 207 -5.98 -5.05 8.05
N GLU A 208 -7.18 -4.59 7.74
CA GLU A 208 -8.23 -5.40 7.15
C GLU A 208 -8.51 -4.94 5.72
N VAL A 209 -8.65 -5.88 4.80
CA VAL A 209 -8.90 -5.62 3.39
C VAL A 209 -10.36 -5.92 3.06
N HIS A 210 -11.04 -4.99 2.42
CA HIS A 210 -12.46 -5.10 2.06
C HIS A 210 -12.66 -4.57 0.65
N GLY A 211 -12.99 -5.44 -0.31
CA GLY A 211 -13.26 -5.03 -1.70
C GLY A 211 -12.10 -4.24 -2.36
N GLY A 212 -10.85 -4.53 -1.97
CA GLY A 212 -9.65 -3.84 -2.45
C GLY A 212 -9.33 -2.52 -1.73
N LEU A 213 -10.14 -2.13 -0.74
CA LEU A 213 -9.85 -1.02 0.18
C LEU A 213 -9.29 -1.57 1.50
N VAL A 214 -8.65 -0.70 2.27
CA VAL A 214 -8.02 -1.02 3.55
C VAL A 214 -8.73 -0.29 4.68
N ALA A 215 -8.99 -1.01 5.76
CA ALA A 215 -9.36 -0.44 7.06
C ALA A 215 -8.19 -0.62 8.04
N PHE A 216 -7.95 0.40 8.86
CA PHE A 216 -6.93 0.37 9.91
C PHE A 216 -7.65 0.13 11.24
N ARG A 217 -7.32 -0.97 11.91
CA ARG A 217 -7.95 -1.42 13.16
C ARG A 217 -6.96 -1.33 14.31
N ASP A 218 -7.33 -0.68 15.41
CA ASP A 218 -6.48 -0.61 16.61
C ASP A 218 -6.55 -1.88 17.48
N ASP A 219 -5.78 -1.89 18.56
CA ASP A 219 -5.70 -2.99 19.53
C ASP A 219 -7.02 -3.24 20.29
N GLU A 220 -7.87 -2.22 20.42
CA GLU A 220 -9.22 -2.32 21.01
C GLU A 220 -10.30 -2.75 19.99
N GLY A 221 -9.91 -3.00 18.74
CA GLY A 221 -10.80 -3.37 17.65
C GLY A 221 -11.75 -2.25 17.24
N LYS A 222 -11.29 -1.01 17.27
CA LYS A 222 -11.92 0.18 16.70
C LYS A 222 -11.25 0.50 15.36
N TYR A 223 -11.93 1.24 14.50
CA TYR A 223 -11.45 1.53 13.14
C TYR A 223 -11.17 3.00 12.94
N LEU A 224 -10.07 3.27 12.23
CA LEU A 224 -9.65 4.62 11.86
C LEU A 224 -10.69 5.28 10.95
N THR A 225 -11.12 6.47 11.30
CA THR A 225 -12.12 7.24 10.55
C THR A 225 -11.75 8.72 10.50
N GLY A 226 -12.23 9.41 9.47
CA GLY A 226 -12.10 10.87 9.35
C GLY A 226 -13.34 11.66 9.75
N ARG A 227 -14.39 11.02 10.28
CA ARG A 227 -15.72 11.63 10.50
C ARG A 227 -15.71 12.86 11.40
N GLU A 228 -14.86 12.90 12.42
CA GLU A 228 -14.87 13.95 13.45
C GLU A 228 -13.89 15.11 13.15
N GLY A 229 -13.63 15.38 11.87
CA GLY A 229 -12.73 16.46 11.44
C GLY A 229 -11.24 16.14 11.60
N SER A 230 -10.86 15.28 12.55
CA SER A 230 -9.55 14.65 12.67
C SER A 230 -9.62 13.14 12.45
N MET A 231 -8.49 12.52 12.08
CA MET A 231 -8.39 11.07 11.99
C MET A 231 -8.18 10.47 13.38
N LYS A 232 -9.03 9.55 13.78
CA LYS A 232 -8.92 8.76 15.03
C LYS A 232 -9.74 7.49 14.91
N THR A 233 -9.62 6.57 15.87
CA THR A 233 -10.41 5.33 15.85
C THR A 233 -11.73 5.50 16.58
N LEU A 234 -12.79 4.89 16.04
CA LEU A 234 -14.11 4.82 16.66
C LEU A 234 -14.58 3.37 16.75
N LYS A 235 -15.30 3.06 17.85
CA LYS A 235 -15.87 1.73 18.04
C LYS A 235 -17.01 1.53 17.06
N MET A 236 -16.94 0.41 16.35
CA MET A 236 -17.98 -0.05 15.43
C MET A 236 -17.83 -1.56 15.24
N ASP A 237 -18.92 -2.23 14.90
CA ASP A 237 -18.91 -3.68 14.70
C ASP A 237 -18.11 -4.08 13.45
N ARG A 238 -18.13 -3.23 12.42
CA ARG A 238 -17.44 -3.45 11.14
C ARG A 238 -17.08 -2.11 10.46
N PRO A 239 -16.04 -2.05 9.63
CA PRO A 239 -15.68 -0.84 8.92
C PRO A 239 -16.79 -0.43 7.93
N GLY A 240 -17.21 0.83 8.03
CA GLY A 240 -18.14 1.46 7.10
C GLY A 240 -17.40 2.21 5.99
N ARG A 241 -18.14 2.98 5.19
CA ARG A 241 -17.56 3.70 4.05
C ARG A 241 -16.52 4.76 4.45
N ASP A 242 -16.60 5.31 5.66
CA ASP A 242 -15.65 6.33 6.13
C ASP A 242 -14.39 5.74 6.77
N GLU A 243 -14.37 4.41 6.94
CA GLU A 243 -13.29 3.63 7.54
C GLU A 243 -12.53 2.80 6.50
N LEU A 244 -12.93 2.92 5.23
CA LEU A 244 -12.31 2.26 4.09
C LEU A 244 -11.52 3.27 3.25
N PHE A 245 -10.25 2.94 3.01
CA PHE A 245 -9.30 3.81 2.31
C PHE A 245 -8.64 3.09 1.13
N SER A 246 -8.38 3.80 0.04
CA SER A 246 -7.38 3.37 -0.95
C SER A 246 -6.00 3.85 -0.52
N VAL A 247 -5.00 3.01 -0.78
CA VAL A 247 -3.59 3.29 -0.50
C VAL A 247 -2.87 3.31 -1.83
N GLU A 248 -2.40 4.49 -2.23
CA GLU A 248 -1.82 4.77 -3.54
C GLU A 248 -0.35 5.16 -3.38
N THR A 249 0.52 4.80 -4.33
CA THR A 249 1.93 5.24 -4.28
C THR A 249 1.98 6.76 -4.40
N SER A 250 2.68 7.44 -3.49
CA SER A 250 2.88 8.88 -3.60
C SER A 250 3.96 9.17 -4.65
N PRO A 251 3.65 9.89 -5.75
CA PRO A 251 4.66 10.25 -6.74
C PRO A 251 5.65 11.27 -6.18
N ALA A 252 6.85 11.32 -6.75
CA ALA A 252 7.82 12.35 -6.40
C ALA A 252 7.27 13.75 -6.74
N GLN A 253 7.32 14.66 -5.76
CA GLN A 253 6.92 16.05 -5.91
C GLN A 253 8.15 16.93 -5.75
N VAL A 254 8.31 17.89 -6.66
CA VAL A 254 9.54 18.70 -6.76
C VAL A 254 9.20 20.17 -6.91
N SER A 255 10.05 21.02 -6.33
CA SER A 255 10.06 22.45 -6.55
C SER A 255 11.29 22.81 -7.37
N LEU A 256 11.09 23.49 -8.50
CA LEU A 256 12.19 23.89 -9.37
C LEU A 256 12.59 25.35 -9.08
N ARG A 257 13.88 25.65 -9.09
CA ARG A 257 14.40 27.01 -8.96
C ARG A 257 15.25 27.36 -10.18
N SER A 258 14.97 28.50 -10.79
CA SER A 258 15.78 29.06 -11.88
C SER A 258 17.15 29.48 -11.35
N SER A 259 18.23 29.04 -12.01
CA SER A 259 19.60 29.41 -11.62
C SER A 259 19.89 30.89 -11.89
N SER A 260 19.45 31.40 -13.06
CA SER A 260 19.70 32.78 -13.48
C SER A 260 18.94 33.83 -12.67
N THR A 261 17.73 33.53 -12.21
CA THR A 261 16.89 34.48 -11.47
C THR A 261 16.79 34.18 -9.99
N ASN A 262 17.23 33.00 -9.55
CA ASN A 262 17.06 32.47 -8.19
C ASN A 262 15.58 32.43 -7.73
N LYS A 263 14.62 32.47 -8.66
CA LYS A 263 13.18 32.40 -8.38
C LYS A 263 12.67 30.96 -8.51
N LEU A 264 11.67 30.61 -7.70
CA LEU A 264 10.95 29.35 -7.87
C LEU A 264 10.11 29.38 -9.15
N VAL A 265 10.06 28.25 -9.84
CA VAL A 265 9.16 28.06 -10.97
C VAL A 265 7.77 27.85 -10.38
N GLU A 266 6.92 28.85 -10.57
CA GLU A 266 5.53 28.80 -10.14
C GLU A 266 4.66 28.60 -11.38
N CYS A 267 3.89 27.53 -11.40
CA CYS A 267 2.80 27.42 -12.37
C CYS A 267 1.63 28.26 -11.85
N GLY A 268 1.42 29.44 -12.42
CA GLY A 268 0.12 30.10 -12.32
C GLY A 268 -0.94 29.16 -12.93
N LEU A 269 -1.93 28.77 -12.13
CA LEU A 269 -3.14 28.01 -12.50
C LEU A 269 -3.01 26.97 -13.65
N LEU A 270 -1.95 26.15 -13.69
CA LEU A 270 -1.91 24.99 -14.58
C LEU A 270 -0.94 23.92 -14.04
N LEU A 271 -1.48 22.79 -13.58
CA LEU A 271 -0.74 21.70 -12.96
C LEU A 271 0.03 20.89 -14.03
N ILE A 272 1.37 20.83 -13.94
CA ILE A 272 2.18 19.92 -14.76
C ILE A 272 2.40 18.63 -13.94
N ILE A 273 1.67 17.57 -14.26
CA ILE A 273 1.97 16.22 -13.76
C ILE A 273 3.06 15.64 -14.67
N MET A 274 4.28 15.51 -14.16
CA MET A 274 5.35 14.80 -14.87
C MET A 274 5.18 13.29 -14.65
N SER A 275 4.75 12.56 -15.68
CA SER A 275 4.79 11.09 -15.66
C SER A 275 6.25 10.57 -15.72
N PRO A 276 6.55 9.43 -15.08
CA PRO A 276 7.89 8.86 -15.08
C PRO A 276 8.20 8.23 -16.45
N GLY A 277 8.70 9.05 -17.37
CA GLY A 277 8.96 8.58 -18.74
C GLY A 277 9.46 9.66 -19.70
N SER A 278 10.56 10.33 -19.37
CA SER A 278 11.58 10.84 -20.32
C SER A 278 12.34 12.03 -19.75
N LEU A 279 13.42 11.77 -19.02
CA LEU A 279 14.59 12.64 -19.01
C LEU A 279 15.68 11.90 -19.79
N LYS A 280 15.66 12.02 -21.11
CA LYS A 280 16.84 11.77 -21.94
C LYS A 280 17.43 13.12 -22.28
N SER A 281 18.65 13.40 -21.84
CA SER A 281 19.44 14.49 -22.38
C SER A 281 19.70 14.18 -23.85
N LYS A 282 19.02 14.89 -24.76
CA LYS A 282 19.40 14.87 -26.18
C LYS A 282 20.41 15.99 -26.41
N GLY A 283 21.67 15.60 -26.59
CA GLY A 283 22.62 16.39 -27.36
C GLY A 283 22.14 16.51 -28.80
N LYS A 284 22.27 17.74 -29.32
CA LYS A 284 22.05 18.27 -30.68
C LYS A 284 21.55 17.34 -31.81
N ASP A 285 20.59 17.92 -32.54
CA ASP A 285 20.15 17.64 -33.92
C ASP A 285 19.27 16.40 -34.18
N GLU A 286 17.95 16.57 -34.14
CA GLU A 286 17.03 16.12 -35.21
C GLU A 286 15.59 16.61 -35.00
N LYS A 287 15.00 17.16 -36.07
CA LYS A 287 13.61 17.65 -36.13
C LYS A 287 12.61 16.47 -36.13
N GLN A 288 11.75 16.39 -35.13
CA GLN A 288 10.43 15.75 -35.28
C GLN A 288 9.33 16.70 -34.78
N LYS A 289 8.39 16.99 -35.69
CA LYS A 289 7.19 17.81 -35.47
C LYS A 289 6.20 17.03 -34.59
N GLY A 290 5.97 17.52 -33.38
CA GLY A 290 4.79 17.21 -32.56
C GLY A 290 4.32 18.51 -31.93
N ASN A 291 3.13 18.97 -32.32
CA ASN A 291 2.56 20.25 -31.92
C ASN A 291 2.11 20.21 -30.44
N PHE A 292 2.73 21.00 -29.57
CA PHE A 292 2.19 21.40 -28.27
C PHE A 292 2.51 22.88 -28.05
N PRO A 293 1.53 23.76 -27.76
CA PRO A 293 1.79 25.16 -27.50
C PRO A 293 2.21 25.31 -26.03
N ALA A 294 3.50 25.27 -25.75
CA ALA A 294 4.05 25.73 -24.48
C ALA A 294 5.11 26.79 -24.77
N HIS A 295 4.67 28.05 -24.84
CA HIS A 295 5.58 29.18 -24.99
C HIS A 295 6.12 29.59 -23.62
N CYS A 296 7.03 28.80 -23.05
CA CYS A 296 7.86 29.23 -21.93
C CYS A 296 9.02 30.06 -22.48
N LYS A 297 8.94 31.39 -22.44
CA LYS A 297 10.08 32.26 -22.77
C LYS A 297 11.08 32.25 -21.61
N GLY A 298 12.34 31.91 -21.90
CA GLY A 298 13.48 32.08 -20.99
C GLY A 298 13.72 30.91 -20.05
N LEU A 299 14.21 29.78 -20.58
CA LEU A 299 14.68 28.64 -19.79
C LEU A 299 16.09 28.25 -20.24
N ASP A 300 17.05 29.15 -20.04
CA ASP A 300 18.47 28.78 -20.08
C ASP A 300 18.85 28.32 -18.67
N GLN A 301 18.97 26.99 -18.53
CA GLN A 301 19.34 26.22 -17.33
C GLN A 301 18.22 25.96 -16.30
N ILE A 302 17.70 24.73 -16.33
CA ILE A 302 16.78 24.15 -15.34
C ILE A 302 17.60 23.26 -14.41
N SER A 303 17.66 23.61 -13.13
CA SER A 303 18.14 22.70 -12.08
C SER A 303 16.94 21.90 -11.55
N VAL A 304 16.94 20.59 -11.79
CA VAL A 304 15.92 19.68 -11.27
C VAL A 304 16.29 19.30 -9.84
N PHE A 305 15.51 19.77 -8.87
CA PHE A 305 15.65 19.36 -7.48
C PHE A 305 14.72 18.17 -7.22
N GLN A 306 15.27 16.97 -7.27
CA GLN A 306 14.54 15.80 -6.80
C GLN A 306 14.65 15.75 -5.28
N THR A 307 13.51 15.88 -4.59
CA THR A 307 13.45 15.50 -3.17
C THR A 307 13.45 13.97 -3.11
N LEU A 308 14.65 13.39 -3.14
CA LEU A 308 14.85 11.98 -2.82
C LEU A 308 14.78 11.86 -1.29
N CYS A 309 13.83 11.06 -0.79
CA CYS A 309 13.88 10.58 0.58
C CYS A 309 15.11 9.68 0.72
N HIS A 310 16.26 10.26 1.09
CA HIS A 310 17.38 9.53 1.66
C HIS A 310 17.54 10.00 3.10
N GLU A 311 17.10 9.18 4.05
CA GLU A 311 17.53 9.27 5.44
C GLU A 311 18.20 7.95 5.82
N ASP A 312 19.39 8.06 6.40
CA ASP A 312 20.18 6.95 6.89
C ASP A 312 19.40 6.14 7.93
N VAL A 313 19.23 4.85 7.65
CA VAL A 313 18.63 3.88 8.57
C VAL A 313 19.60 3.66 9.73
N SER A 314 19.49 4.50 10.75
CA SER A 314 20.13 4.31 12.05
C SER A 314 19.39 3.19 12.80
N THR A 315 20.02 2.02 12.86
CA THR A 315 19.54 0.80 13.52
C THR A 315 19.53 0.96 15.05
N SER A 316 18.44 1.42 15.64
CA SER A 316 18.30 1.37 17.11
C SER A 316 16.85 1.34 17.66
N ALA A 317 15.82 1.24 16.82
CA ALA A 317 14.43 1.19 17.27
C ALA A 317 13.94 -0.27 17.44
N PRO A 318 12.98 -0.53 18.34
CA PRO A 318 12.44 -1.88 18.56
C PRO A 318 11.77 -2.38 17.27
N ARG A 319 12.33 -3.44 16.67
CA ARG A 319 11.80 -4.04 15.45
C ARG A 319 10.50 -4.77 15.75
N ILE A 320 9.37 -4.28 15.22
CA ILE A 320 8.16 -5.07 15.12
C ILE A 320 8.47 -6.25 14.16
N PRO A 321 8.28 -7.52 14.55
CA PRO A 321 8.51 -8.65 13.66
C PRO A 321 7.65 -8.52 12.41
N GLN A 322 8.20 -8.79 11.22
CA GLN A 322 7.46 -8.73 9.95
C GLN A 322 6.19 -9.62 9.96
N SER A 323 6.19 -10.70 10.74
CA SER A 323 5.05 -11.60 10.94
C SER A 323 3.96 -11.09 11.87
N SER A 324 4.09 -9.90 12.46
CA SER A 324 3.20 -9.43 13.52
C SER A 324 1.82 -8.99 13.02
N GLY A 325 1.65 -8.72 11.72
CA GLY A 325 0.40 -8.21 11.14
C GLY A 325 0.04 -6.76 11.50
N PHE A 326 0.85 -6.10 12.35
CA PHE A 326 0.61 -4.73 12.83
C PHE A 326 1.48 -3.69 12.11
N TRP A 327 0.88 -2.55 11.79
CA TRP A 327 1.43 -1.47 10.99
C TRP A 327 1.38 -0.15 11.75
N VAL A 328 2.24 0.80 11.39
CA VAL A 328 2.22 2.16 11.93
C VAL A 328 2.04 3.18 10.80
N LEU A 329 1.25 4.22 11.06
CA LEU A 329 1.08 5.38 10.19
C LEU A 329 1.98 6.53 10.65
N LYS A 330 3.00 6.85 9.85
CA LYS A 330 3.93 7.96 10.07
C LYS A 330 3.69 9.10 9.07
N PHE A 331 3.96 10.33 9.48
CA PHE A 331 4.01 11.50 8.61
C PHE A 331 5.46 11.90 8.33
N THR A 332 5.78 12.12 7.06
CA THR A 332 7.12 12.56 6.65
C THR A 332 7.13 14.08 6.50
N HIS A 333 7.83 14.77 7.40
CA HIS A 333 8.16 16.17 7.21
C HIS A 333 9.39 16.26 6.30
N LEU A 334 9.21 16.70 5.05
CA LEU A 334 10.33 16.99 4.15
C LEU A 334 11.03 18.28 4.63
N LYS A 335 12.07 18.16 5.47
CA LYS A 335 12.98 19.29 5.71
C LYS A 335 13.83 19.48 4.46
N SER A 336 13.97 20.74 4.02
CA SER A 336 14.75 21.16 2.85
C SER A 336 16.12 20.47 2.77
N CYS A 337 16.41 19.78 1.66
CA CYS A 337 17.76 19.32 1.37
C CYS A 337 18.71 20.51 1.16
N GLN A 338 19.87 20.44 1.82
CA GLN A 338 20.95 21.42 1.65
C GLN A 338 21.63 21.29 0.29
N VAL A 339 22.13 22.44 -0.16
CA VAL A 339 22.86 22.69 -1.40
C VAL A 339 24.15 21.87 -1.43
N TRP A 340 24.29 20.95 -2.38
CA TRP A 340 25.61 20.51 -2.81
C TRP A 340 26.05 21.46 -3.92
N LYS A 341 26.97 22.38 -3.60
CA LYS A 341 27.75 23.08 -4.63
C LYS A 341 28.48 22.00 -5.43
N THR A 342 28.23 21.92 -6.73
CA THR A 342 29.26 21.44 -7.64
C THR A 342 30.47 22.35 -7.44
N LEU A 343 31.51 21.80 -6.83
CA LEU A 343 32.86 22.36 -6.93
C LEU A 343 33.25 22.29 -8.41
N ASP A 344 33.82 23.39 -8.89
CA ASP A 344 34.24 23.62 -10.28
C ASP A 344 35.12 22.51 -10.86
#